data_AF-A0A671MV98-F1
#
_entry.id   AF-A0A671MV98-F1
#
_cell.length_a   1.000
_cell.length_b   1.000
_cell.length_c   1.000
_cell.angle_alpha   90.00
_cell.angle_beta   90.00
_cell.angle_gamma   90.00
#
_symmetry.space_group_name_H-M   'P 1'
#
loop_
_entity.id
_entity.type
_entity.pdbx_description
1 polymer ?
#
loop_
_entity_poly.entity_id
_entity_poly.type
_entity_poly.pdbx_seq_one_letter_code
_entity_poly.pdbx_strand_id
1 'polypeptide(L)'
;MVVNCNSISGNVTIAPDQGTHHGPRTTNNCYLLFHGVGLTQEGLKDWLRHCAKQKVEKKVKKNKRTLTPQEIRYIHVKRHLDPLPPGYFYNGHHFVSFFGEKQNFHPLLDQFIDEYVQEANKEIERFNREVDLQPHADLFDP
;
A
#
# COMPACT_ATOMS: atom_id res chain seq x y z
N MET A 1 16.65 11.92 0.63
CA MET A 1 16.88 13.17 -0.14
C MET A 1 15.74 14.12 0.19
N VAL A 2 16.05 15.32 0.68
CA VAL A 2 15.04 16.32 1.05
C VAL A 2 14.60 17.03 -0.23
N VAL A 3 13.37 16.78 -0.67
CA VAL A 3 12.80 17.52 -1.80
C VAL A 3 12.35 18.87 -1.25
N ASN A 4 13.18 19.89 -1.40
CA ASN A 4 12.81 21.26 -1.04
C ASN A 4 11.88 21.80 -2.12
N CYS A 5 10.58 21.79 -1.86
CA CYS A 5 9.56 22.36 -2.72
C CYS A 5 9.61 23.89 -2.61
N ASN A 6 10.64 24.53 -3.17
CA ASN A 6 10.61 25.96 -3.42
C ASN A 6 9.43 26.23 -4.37
N SER A 7 8.47 27.03 -3.93
CA SER A 7 7.29 27.43 -4.71
C SER A 7 7.71 28.28 -5.92
N ILE A 8 8.16 27.63 -7.00
CA ILE A 8 8.46 28.29 -8.26
C ILE A 8 7.11 28.56 -8.94
N SER A 9 6.73 29.84 -8.98
CA SER A 9 5.58 30.29 -9.76
C SER A 9 5.89 30.16 -11.25
N GLY A 10 5.05 29.43 -11.98
CA GLY A 10 5.13 29.24 -13.43
C GLY A 10 3.80 29.59 -14.09
N ASN A 11 3.86 30.12 -15.30
CA ASN A 11 2.66 30.41 -16.09
C ASN A 11 2.39 29.25 -17.06
N VAL A 12 1.21 28.64 -16.99
CA VAL A 12 0.76 27.65 -17.97
C VAL A 12 -0.09 28.38 -19.01
N THR A 13 0.43 28.52 -20.22
CA THR A 13 -0.30 29.07 -21.35
C THR A 13 -0.73 27.93 -22.27
N ILE A 14 -2.03 27.79 -22.51
CA ILE A 14 -2.57 26.85 -23.51
C ILE A 14 -2.58 27.59 -24.85
N ALA A 15 -1.69 27.21 -25.75
CA ALA A 15 -1.66 27.74 -27.11
C ALA A 15 -2.46 26.83 -28.05
N PRO A 16 -3.38 27.36 -28.87
CA PRO A 16 -3.99 26.58 -29.95
C PRO A 16 -2.91 26.22 -30.98
N ASP A 17 -3.03 25.03 -31.57
CA ASP A 17 -2.14 24.54 -32.63
C ASP A 17 -2.11 25.55 -33.79
N GLN A 18 -0.97 26.23 -33.99
CA GLN A 18 -0.76 27.12 -35.12
C GLN A 18 -0.32 26.31 -36.35
N GLY A 19 -1.17 25.36 -36.75
CA GLY A 19 -0.98 24.54 -37.95
C GLY A 19 -1.79 25.08 -39.11
N THR A 20 -1.15 25.80 -40.04
CA THR A 20 -1.75 26.15 -41.34
C THR A 20 -1.78 24.93 -42.26
N HIS A 21 -2.54 23.86 -41.96
CA HIS A 21 -2.73 22.78 -42.93
C HIS A 21 -4.11 22.12 -42.83
N HIS A 22 -4.93 22.35 -43.86
CA HIS A 22 -6.10 21.53 -44.18
C HIS A 22 -5.65 20.10 -44.54
N GLY A 23 -5.98 19.12 -43.71
CA GLY A 23 -5.75 17.68 -43.97
C GLY A 23 -6.54 16.80 -42.99
N PRO A 24 -6.98 15.59 -43.40
CA PRO A 24 -7.89 14.79 -42.58
C PRO A 24 -7.15 14.09 -41.42
N ARG A 25 -7.57 14.42 -40.20
CA ARG A 25 -7.38 13.66 -38.94
C ARG A 25 -5.92 13.37 -38.58
N THR A 26 -5.21 14.39 -38.11
CA THR A 26 -3.86 14.24 -37.55
C THR A 26 -3.92 13.99 -36.04
N THR A 27 -3.14 13.01 -35.59
CA THR A 27 -2.81 12.63 -34.22
C THR A 27 -2.85 13.79 -33.21
N ASN A 28 -3.58 13.64 -32.11
CA ASN A 28 -3.59 14.58 -30.98
C ASN A 28 -2.20 14.62 -30.30
N ASN A 29 -1.26 15.35 -30.89
CA ASN A 29 0.09 15.52 -30.37
C ASN A 29 0.10 16.68 -29.38
N CYS A 30 -0.20 16.40 -28.11
CA CYS A 30 0.00 17.34 -27.01
C CYS A 30 1.48 17.35 -26.61
N TYR A 31 2.08 18.53 -26.50
CA TYR A 31 3.45 18.70 -26.01
C TYR A 31 3.50 19.69 -24.85
N LEU A 32 4.46 19.47 -23.95
CA LEU A 32 4.78 20.37 -22.84
C LEU A 32 6.17 20.93 -23.09
N LEU A 33 6.31 22.26 -23.02
CA LEU A 33 7.58 22.96 -23.19
C LEU A 33 8.01 23.58 -21.86
N PHE A 34 9.23 23.26 -21.42
CA PHE A 34 9.81 23.76 -20.18
C PHE A 34 10.94 24.72 -20.50
N HIS A 35 10.88 25.94 -19.96
CA HIS A 35 11.95 26.93 -20.04
C HIS A 35 12.46 27.25 -18.63
N GLY A 36 13.78 27.27 -18.46
CA GLY A 36 14.41 27.55 -17.16
C GLY A 36 15.93 27.35 -17.19
N VAL A 37 16.60 27.65 -16.07
CA VAL A 37 18.05 27.52 -15.92
C VAL A 37 18.36 26.26 -15.11
N GLY A 38 19.37 25.49 -15.54
CA GLY A 38 19.80 24.27 -14.84
C GLY A 38 18.84 23.07 -14.99
N LEU A 39 17.91 23.14 -15.95
CA LEU A 39 17.03 22.01 -16.27
C LEU A 39 17.83 20.91 -16.97
N THR A 40 17.63 19.67 -16.54
CA THR A 40 18.14 18.47 -17.19
C THR A 40 16.97 17.63 -17.66
N GLN A 41 17.15 16.90 -18.77
CA GLN A 41 16.10 16.05 -19.32
C GLN A 41 15.71 14.96 -18.32
N GLU A 42 16.69 14.33 -17.70
CA GLU A 42 16.51 13.24 -16.72
C GLU A 42 15.77 13.76 -15.49
N GLY A 43 16.16 14.92 -14.96
CA GLY A 43 15.49 15.55 -13.83
C GLY A 43 14.03 15.90 -14.13
N LEU A 44 13.72 16.39 -15.34
CA LEU A 44 12.34 16.65 -15.77
C LEU A 44 11.53 15.38 -15.95
N LYS A 45 12.11 14.33 -16.57
CA LYS A 45 11.45 13.02 -16.72
C LYS A 45 11.13 12.42 -15.35
N ASP A 46 12.08 12.42 -14.43
CA ASP A 46 11.88 11.90 -13.08
C ASP A 46 10.81 12.70 -12.34
N TRP A 47 10.82 14.03 -12.46
CA TRP A 47 9.76 14.86 -11.89
C TRP A 47 8.38 14.54 -12.47
N LEU A 48 8.25 14.42 -13.79
CA LEU A 48 6.99 14.07 -14.45
C LEU A 48 6.49 12.66 -14.10
N ARG A 49 7.39 11.70 -13.87
CA ARG A 49 7.02 10.37 -13.34
C ARG A 49 6.28 10.48 -12.01
N HIS A 50 6.68 11.38 -11.11
CA HIS A 50 5.98 11.58 -9.82
C HIS A 50 4.55 12.11 -9.99
N CYS A 51 4.24 12.76 -11.12
CA CYS A 51 2.88 13.21 -11.44
C CYS A 51 2.01 12.09 -12.06
N ALA A 52 2.62 10.99 -12.53
CA ALA A 52 1.93 9.85 -13.10
C ALA A 52 1.50 8.83 -12.03
N LYS A 53 0.54 7.96 -12.38
CA LYS A 53 0.13 6.84 -11.51
C LYS A 53 1.32 5.91 -11.30
N GLN A 54 1.83 5.88 -10.08
CA GLN A 54 2.93 5.00 -9.68
C GLN A 54 2.47 3.55 -9.63
N LYS A 55 3.37 2.63 -9.99
CA LYS A 55 3.12 1.20 -9.81
C LYS A 55 2.93 0.92 -8.33
N VAL A 56 1.76 0.38 -8.00
CA VAL A 56 1.47 -0.01 -6.62
C VAL A 56 2.41 -1.16 -6.25
N GLU A 57 3.14 -1.03 -5.15
CA GLU A 57 4.04 -2.08 -4.67
C GLU A 57 3.25 -3.28 -4.12
N LYS A 58 3.78 -4.49 -4.36
CA LYS A 58 3.21 -5.71 -3.80
C LYS A 58 3.36 -5.71 -2.29
N LYS A 59 2.32 -6.16 -1.60
CA LYS A 59 2.35 -6.38 -0.16
C LYS A 59 3.08 -7.68 0.18
N VAL A 60 3.90 -7.65 1.22
CA VAL A 60 4.61 -8.82 1.73
C VAL A 60 3.66 -9.67 2.59
N LYS A 61 3.71 -10.99 2.43
CA LYS A 61 2.93 -11.92 3.25
C LYS A 61 3.31 -11.80 4.73
N LYS A 62 2.30 -11.81 5.60
CA LYS A 62 2.48 -11.87 7.05
C LYS A 62 2.79 -13.30 7.49
N ASN A 63 3.55 -13.41 8.56
CA ASN A 63 3.79 -14.63 9.32
C ASN A 63 3.80 -14.29 10.82
N LYS A 64 3.79 -15.30 11.70
CA LYS A 64 3.78 -15.10 13.16
C LYS A 64 4.93 -14.21 13.65
N ARG A 65 6.10 -14.25 13.00
CA ARG A 65 7.29 -13.48 13.39
C ARG A 65 7.24 -12.02 12.96
N THR A 66 6.47 -11.71 11.91
CA THR A 66 6.29 -10.34 11.39
C THR A 66 5.15 -9.59 12.06
N LEU A 67 4.34 -10.25 12.89
CA LEU A 67 3.26 -9.58 13.60
C LEU A 67 3.81 -8.72 14.72
N THR A 68 3.29 -7.49 14.79
CA THR A 68 3.62 -6.57 15.86
C THR A 68 2.89 -6.95 17.16
N PRO A 69 3.43 -6.57 18.34
CA PRO A 69 2.74 -6.77 19.61
C PRO A 69 1.38 -6.06 19.71
N GLN A 70 1.14 -5.04 18.87
CA GLN A 70 -0.16 -4.35 18.78
C GLN A 70 -1.17 -5.18 18.01
N GLU A 71 -0.76 -5.83 16.92
CA GLU A 71 -1.61 -6.75 16.15
C GLU A 71 -1.98 -7.98 16.97
N ILE A 72 -1.04 -8.56 17.71
CA ILE A 72 -1.32 -9.69 18.61
C ILE A 72 -2.37 -9.30 19.66
N ARG A 73 -2.24 -8.10 20.26
CA ARG A 73 -3.23 -7.56 21.19
C ARG A 73 -4.58 -7.32 20.52
N TYR A 74 -4.60 -6.82 19.30
CA TYR A 74 -5.83 -6.64 18.54
C TYR A 74 -6.54 -7.96 18.26
N ILE A 75 -5.80 -8.98 17.82
CA ILE A 75 -6.33 -10.35 17.59
C ILE A 75 -6.92 -10.90 18.89
N HIS A 76 -6.18 -10.76 19.99
CA HIS A 76 -6.66 -11.16 21.31
C HIS A 76 -7.95 -10.43 21.70
N VAL A 77 -7.97 -9.09 21.71
CA VAL A 77 -9.16 -8.31 22.11
C VAL A 77 -10.39 -8.67 21.27
N LYS A 78 -10.22 -8.98 19.99
CA LYS A 78 -11.34 -9.37 19.13
C LYS A 78 -11.97 -10.72 19.49
N ARG A 79 -11.20 -11.63 20.09
CA ARG A 79 -11.57 -13.06 20.26
C ARG A 79 -11.40 -13.58 21.70
N HIS A 80 -11.01 -12.74 22.66
CA HIS A 80 -10.76 -13.16 24.05
C HIS A 80 -12.01 -13.57 24.83
N LEU A 81 -13.20 -13.29 24.29
CA LEU A 81 -14.49 -13.71 24.83
C LEU A 81 -15.05 -14.94 24.12
N ASP A 82 -14.30 -15.51 23.17
CA ASP A 82 -14.69 -16.75 22.53
C ASP A 82 -14.77 -17.89 23.56
N PRO A 83 -15.53 -18.96 23.27
CA PRO A 83 -15.64 -20.10 24.17
C PRO A 83 -14.27 -20.69 24.49
N LEU A 84 -14.02 -20.84 25.79
CA LEU A 84 -12.77 -21.43 26.27
C LEU A 84 -12.75 -22.93 26.00
N PRO A 85 -11.56 -23.51 25.73
CA PRO A 85 -11.41 -24.95 25.62
C PRO A 85 -11.75 -25.62 26.97
N PRO A 86 -12.16 -26.90 26.95
CA PRO A 86 -12.45 -27.63 28.18
C PRO A 86 -11.30 -27.58 29.18
N GLY A 87 -11.63 -27.37 30.46
CA GLY A 87 -10.64 -27.24 31.52
C GLY A 87 -10.01 -25.84 31.62
N TYR A 88 -10.50 -24.84 30.89
CA TYR A 88 -10.12 -23.44 31.09
C TYR A 88 -11.31 -22.61 31.57
N PHE A 89 -11.04 -21.62 32.41
CA PHE A 89 -12.00 -20.60 32.79
C PHE A 89 -11.34 -19.23 32.91
N TYR A 90 -12.12 -18.17 32.74
CA TYR A 90 -11.67 -16.80 32.96
C TYR A 90 -12.13 -16.33 34.33
N ASN A 91 -11.19 -15.94 35.20
CA ASN A 91 -11.51 -15.56 36.58
C ASN A 91 -11.77 -14.04 36.76
N GLY A 92 -11.95 -13.31 35.67
CA GLY A 92 -12.08 -11.85 35.68
C GLY A 92 -10.76 -11.10 35.52
N HIS A 93 -9.62 -11.77 35.66
CA HIS A 93 -8.30 -11.16 35.50
C HIS A 93 -7.34 -11.98 34.63
N HIS A 94 -7.37 -13.30 34.74
CA HIS A 94 -6.51 -14.26 34.03
C HIS A 94 -7.34 -15.42 33.48
N PHE A 95 -6.83 -16.04 32.43
CA PHE A 95 -7.25 -17.36 31.99
C PHE A 95 -6.56 -18.40 32.86
N VAL A 96 -7.34 -19.30 33.47
CA VAL A 96 -6.86 -20.29 34.42
C VAL A 96 -7.14 -21.68 33.87
N SER A 97 -6.11 -22.53 33.82
CA SER A 97 -6.24 -23.95 33.45
C SER A 97 -6.81 -24.78 34.61
N PHE A 98 -7.24 -26.00 34.33
CA PHE A 98 -7.76 -26.93 35.34
C PHE A 98 -6.73 -27.24 36.43
N PHE A 99 -5.44 -27.20 36.09
CA PHE A 99 -4.32 -27.37 37.01
C PHE A 99 -3.95 -26.09 37.77
N GLY A 100 -4.65 -24.98 37.53
CA GLY A 100 -4.43 -23.70 38.21
C GLY A 100 -3.39 -22.78 37.55
N GLU A 101 -2.88 -23.13 36.37
CA GLU A 101 -1.92 -22.30 35.64
C GLU A 101 -2.61 -21.03 35.13
N LYS A 102 -1.96 -19.88 35.29
CA LYS A 102 -2.53 -18.58 34.92
C LYS A 102 -1.87 -18.03 33.66
N GLN A 103 -2.67 -17.51 32.76
CA GLN A 103 -2.22 -16.87 31.53
C GLN A 103 -2.95 -15.54 31.31
N ASN A 104 -2.24 -14.57 30.74
CA ASN A 104 -2.79 -13.24 30.42
C ASN A 104 -3.58 -13.23 29.11
N PHE A 105 -3.32 -14.21 28.25
CA PHE A 105 -3.93 -14.33 26.94
C PHE A 105 -4.84 -15.55 26.87
N HIS A 106 -5.81 -15.46 25.98
CA HIS A 106 -6.69 -16.57 25.64
C HIS A 106 -5.86 -17.81 25.26
N PRO A 107 -6.19 -19.01 25.76
CA PRO A 107 -5.39 -20.23 25.52
C PRO A 107 -5.32 -20.62 24.03
N LEU A 108 -6.30 -20.19 23.23
CA LEU A 108 -6.33 -20.40 21.77
C LEU A 108 -5.75 -19.23 20.96
N LEU A 109 -4.99 -18.32 21.59
CA LEU A 109 -4.44 -17.14 20.89
C LEU A 109 -3.58 -17.53 19.69
N ASP A 110 -2.77 -18.59 19.78
CA ASP A 110 -1.94 -19.05 18.67
C ASP A 110 -2.77 -19.48 17.46
N GLN A 111 -3.92 -20.13 17.70
CA GLN A 111 -4.86 -20.50 16.64
C GLN A 111 -5.49 -19.24 16.02
N PHE A 112 -5.89 -18.27 16.84
CA PHE A 112 -6.44 -17.01 16.34
C PHE A 112 -5.43 -16.23 15.50
N ILE A 113 -4.15 -16.29 15.87
CA ILE A 113 -3.05 -15.73 15.09
C ILE A 113 -2.92 -16.44 13.75
N ASP A 114 -2.98 -17.78 13.72
CA ASP A 114 -2.90 -18.55 12.49
C ASP A 114 -4.04 -18.21 11.52
N GLU A 115 -5.28 -18.18 12.03
CA GLU A 115 -6.46 -17.80 11.25
C GLU A 115 -6.34 -16.38 10.70
N TYR A 116 -5.88 -15.43 11.54
CA TYR A 116 -5.65 -14.05 11.11
C TYR A 116 -4.60 -13.94 10.01
N VAL A 117 -3.46 -14.62 10.17
CA VAL A 117 -2.38 -14.63 9.19
C VAL A 117 -2.84 -15.22 7.88
N GLN A 118 -3.59 -16.33 7.92
CA GLN A 118 -4.13 -16.97 6.74
C GLN A 118 -5.06 -16.03 5.96
N GLU A 119 -6.01 -15.39 6.63
CA GLU A 119 -6.96 -14.48 5.99
C GLU A 119 -6.26 -13.21 5.47
N ALA A 120 -5.35 -12.64 6.25
CA ALA A 120 -4.55 -11.49 5.83
C ALA A 120 -3.69 -11.81 4.60
N ASN A 121 -3.10 -13.00 4.53
CA ASN A 121 -2.31 -13.43 3.40
C ASN A 121 -3.16 -13.67 2.14
N LYS A 122 -4.38 -14.21 2.30
CA LYS A 122 -5.33 -14.35 1.19
C LYS A 122 -5.70 -12.99 0.59
N GLU A 123 -5.91 -11.98 1.44
CA GLU A 123 -6.17 -10.60 1.02
C GLU A 123 -4.95 -9.99 0.31
N ILE A 124 -3.75 -10.19 0.85
CA ILE A 124 -2.48 -9.75 0.24
C ILE A 124 -2.28 -10.42 -1.14
N GLU A 125 -2.58 -11.70 -1.27
CA GLU A 125 -2.48 -12.41 -2.55
C GLU A 125 -3.48 -11.87 -3.58
N ARG A 126 -4.72 -11.58 -3.16
CA ARG A 126 -5.71 -10.94 -4.04
C ARG A 126 -5.21 -9.59 -4.53
N PHE A 127 -4.70 -8.77 -3.62
CA PHE A 127 -4.14 -7.47 -3.95
C PHE A 127 -2.93 -7.58 -4.89
N ASN A 128 -1.99 -8.49 -4.61
CA ASN A 128 -0.80 -8.65 -5.44
C ASN A 128 -1.14 -9.15 -6.84
N ARG A 129 -2.16 -10.01 -7.00
CA ARG A 129 -2.67 -10.42 -8.32
C ARG A 129 -3.24 -9.23 -9.09
N GLU A 130 -4.01 -8.36 -8.43
CA GLU A 130 -4.53 -7.15 -9.05
C GLU A 130 -3.39 -6.22 -9.50
N VAL A 131 -2.36 -6.06 -8.68
CA VAL A 131 -1.14 -5.32 -9.02
C VAL A 131 -0.42 -5.92 -10.23
N ASP A 132 -0.38 -7.25 -10.36
CA ASP A 132 0.23 -7.93 -11.52
C ASP A 132 -0.56 -7.74 -12.82
N LEU A 133 -1.88 -7.62 -12.74
CA LEU A 133 -2.73 -7.38 -13.90
C LEU A 133 -2.69 -5.93 -14.38
N GLN A 134 -2.27 -4.99 -13.56
CA GLN A 134 -2.15 -3.59 -13.96
C GLN A 134 -0.93 -3.40 -14.88
N PRO A 135 -1.14 -3.08 -16.17
CA PRO A 135 -0.04 -2.75 -17.05
C PRO A 135 0.62 -1.47 -16.53
N HIS A 136 1.89 -1.57 -16.17
CA HIS A 136 2.71 -0.42 -15.84
C HIS A 136 3.55 -0.08 -17.07
N ALA A 137 3.15 0.96 -17.79
CA ALA A 137 3.98 1.61 -18.81
C ALA A 137 4.63 2.83 -18.15
N ASP A 138 5.94 2.98 -18.31
CA ASP A 138 6.59 4.22 -17.92
C ASP A 138 6.09 5.34 -18.84
N LEU A 139 6.01 6.57 -18.30
CA LEU A 139 5.51 7.71 -19.07
C LEU A 139 6.37 7.97 -20.33
N PHE A 140 7.65 7.59 -20.30
CA PHE A 140 8.60 7.82 -21.39
C PHE A 140 9.09 6.54 -22.08
N ASP A 141 8.80 5.36 -21.52
CA ASP A 141 9.17 4.04 -22.07
C ASP A 141 7.90 3.14 -22.17
N PRO A 142 7.10 3.29 -23.25
CA PRO A 142 5.82 2.60 -23.45
C PRO A 142 5.93 1.15 -23.97
#